data_AF-A0A520R2X9-F1
#
_entry.id   AF-A0A520R2X9-F1
#
_cell.length_a   1.000
_cell.length_b   1.000
_cell.length_c   1.000
_cell.angle_alpha   90.00
_cell.angle_beta   90.00
_cell.angle_gamma   90.00
#
_symmetry.space_group_name_H-M   'P 1'
#
loop_
_entity.id
_entity.type
_entity.pdbx_description
1 polymer ?
#
loop_
_entity_poly.entity_id
_entity_poly.type
_entity_poly.pdbx_seq_one_letter_code
_entity_poly.pdbx_strand_id
1 'polypeptide(L)'
;MGDDAQTVCARRFPRLAEYLATVPGGLDAYPDARSKSTLLRSALEGHEDLCAEGLPLDVAELFRSPPPPTVWIPAVHVNAVFHAICDQYYPTERDVIAWARRRTRSMANNPIYRRLLSFTGPRALLKIAGRVDRMFQRGTHIDAEYGPGWAESRLRHPPHLVSPLNQVANVGMFEAMVEMTGADDPLCEMSDASPTGALFRTTWRE
;
A
#
# COMPACT_ATOMS: atom_id res chain seq x y z
N MET A 1 -23.29 16.25 -16.22
CA MET A 1 -23.43 16.12 -14.75
C MET A 1 -22.50 14.99 -14.30
N GLY A 2 -21.18 15.17 -14.41
CA GLY A 2 -20.22 14.05 -14.23
C GLY A 2 -18.77 14.46 -13.95
N ASP A 3 -18.47 15.74 -13.72
CA ASP A 3 -17.09 16.21 -13.50
C ASP A 3 -16.80 16.53 -12.00
N ASP A 4 -17.82 16.93 -11.24
CA ASP A 4 -17.64 17.37 -9.85
C ASP A 4 -17.38 16.21 -8.86
N ALA A 5 -17.75 14.96 -9.20
CA ALA A 5 -17.66 13.82 -8.28
C ALA A 5 -16.22 13.40 -7.96
N GLN A 6 -15.27 13.70 -8.85
CA GLN A 6 -13.85 13.36 -8.71
C GLN A 6 -12.98 14.56 -8.31
N THR A 7 -13.57 15.72 -8.06
CA THR A 7 -12.80 16.94 -7.74
C THR A 7 -12.23 16.86 -6.32
N VAL A 8 -10.92 17.07 -6.22
CA VAL A 8 -10.17 17.11 -4.96
C VAL A 8 -9.68 18.53 -4.67
N CYS A 9 -9.76 18.95 -3.40
CA CYS A 9 -9.20 20.21 -2.96
C CYS A 9 -7.67 20.12 -2.86
N ALA A 10 -6.96 20.50 -3.93
CA ALA A 10 -5.49 20.43 -3.99
C ALA A 10 -4.77 21.21 -2.88
N ARG A 11 -5.40 22.24 -2.30
CA ARG A 11 -4.84 22.96 -1.15
C ARG A 11 -4.80 22.10 0.12
N ARG A 12 -5.78 21.20 0.28
CA ARG A 12 -5.90 20.34 1.48
C ARG A 12 -5.29 18.97 1.27
N PHE A 13 -5.39 18.44 0.04
CA PHE A 13 -4.87 17.13 -0.34
C PHE A 13 -3.97 17.25 -1.57
N PRO A 14 -2.80 17.91 -1.45
CA PRO A 14 -1.93 18.17 -2.58
C PRO A 14 -1.41 16.87 -3.21
N ARG A 15 -1.01 15.87 -2.42
CA ARG A 15 -0.46 14.62 -2.96
C ARG A 15 -1.54 13.77 -3.61
N LEU A 16 -2.76 13.77 -3.06
CA LEU A 16 -3.89 13.10 -3.72
C LEU A 16 -4.21 13.77 -5.06
N ALA A 17 -4.21 15.10 -5.12
CA ALA A 17 -4.45 15.84 -6.36
C ALA A 17 -3.40 15.51 -7.43
N GLU A 18 -2.12 15.51 -7.06
CA GLU A 18 -1.02 15.12 -7.94
C GLU A 18 -1.17 13.68 -8.42
N TYR A 19 -1.50 12.75 -7.53
CA TYR A 19 -1.74 11.35 -7.89
C TYR A 19 -2.85 11.20 -8.94
N LEU A 20 -4.03 11.76 -8.67
CA LEU A 20 -5.18 11.63 -9.59
C LEU A 20 -4.91 12.30 -10.94
N ALA A 21 -4.11 13.36 -10.99
CA ALA A 21 -3.69 13.98 -12.24
C ALA A 21 -2.78 13.08 -13.10
N THR A 22 -2.04 12.16 -12.48
CA THR A 22 -1.15 11.21 -13.19
C THR A 22 -1.86 9.92 -13.64
N VAL A 23 -3.08 9.67 -13.18
CA VAL A 23 -3.83 8.44 -13.46
C VAL A 23 -4.89 8.72 -14.54
N PRO A 24 -4.70 8.25 -15.79
CA PRO A 24 -5.68 8.49 -16.85
C PRO A 24 -7.03 7.85 -16.51
N GLY A 25 -8.10 8.64 -16.44
CA GLY A 25 -9.42 8.19 -16.00
C GLY A 25 -9.68 8.33 -14.50
N GLY A 26 -8.74 8.91 -13.74
CA GLY A 26 -8.94 9.26 -12.34
C GLY A 26 -9.29 8.04 -11.49
N LEU A 27 -10.34 8.17 -10.67
CA LEU A 27 -10.78 7.10 -9.76
C LEU A 27 -11.30 5.85 -10.47
N ASP A 28 -11.80 6.01 -11.70
CA ASP A 28 -12.35 4.91 -12.51
C ASP A 28 -11.28 4.16 -13.33
N ALA A 29 -10.02 4.58 -13.24
CA ALA A 29 -8.93 3.97 -13.98
C ALA A 29 -8.67 2.52 -13.54
N TYR A 30 -8.21 1.71 -14.50
CA TYR A 30 -7.80 0.32 -14.29
C TYR A 30 -8.89 -0.55 -13.61
N PRO A 31 -10.05 -0.76 -14.25
CA PRO A 31 -11.18 -1.47 -13.63
C PRO A 31 -10.85 -2.90 -13.16
N ASP A 32 -9.86 -3.54 -13.78
CA ASP A 32 -9.40 -4.88 -13.41
C ASP A 32 -8.41 -4.89 -12.22
N ALA A 33 -7.85 -3.72 -11.88
CA ALA A 33 -6.96 -3.57 -10.74
C ALA A 33 -7.76 -3.36 -9.46
N ARG A 34 -7.68 -4.30 -8.52
CA ARG A 34 -8.49 -4.32 -7.31
C ARG A 34 -7.67 -4.66 -6.09
N SER A 35 -8.05 -4.09 -4.95
CA SER A 35 -7.48 -4.40 -3.65
C SER A 35 -8.55 -4.92 -2.70
N LYS A 36 -8.20 -5.86 -1.81
CA LYS A 36 -9.08 -6.24 -0.71
C LYS A 36 -9.23 -5.08 0.26
N SER A 37 -10.47 -4.82 0.67
CA SER A 37 -10.83 -3.77 1.63
C SER A 37 -10.12 -3.93 2.98
N THR A 38 -9.60 -5.11 3.32
CA THR A 38 -8.73 -5.28 4.49
C THR A 38 -7.52 -4.33 4.48
N LEU A 39 -6.93 -4.02 3.31
CA LEU A 39 -5.82 -3.06 3.20
C LEU A 39 -6.29 -1.63 3.48
N LEU A 40 -7.45 -1.26 2.92
CA LEU A 40 -8.11 0.01 3.23
C LEU A 40 -8.38 0.14 4.73
N ARG A 41 -9.06 -0.84 5.32
CA ARG A 41 -9.42 -0.82 6.74
C ARG A 41 -8.21 -0.73 7.64
N SER A 42 -7.13 -1.47 7.35
CA SER A 42 -5.88 -1.35 8.09
C SER A 42 -5.30 0.07 8.07
N ALA A 43 -5.54 0.83 7.00
CA ALA A 43 -5.10 2.21 6.90
C ALA A 43 -6.02 3.19 7.64
N LEU A 44 -7.30 2.87 7.80
CA LEU A 44 -8.24 3.71 8.55
C LEU A 44 -8.07 3.58 10.07
N GLU A 45 -7.51 2.48 10.55
CA GLU A 45 -7.23 2.26 11.98
C GLU A 45 -6.29 3.34 12.53
N GLY A 46 -6.79 4.18 13.45
CA GLY A 46 -6.05 5.31 14.03
C GLY A 46 -6.15 6.62 13.24
N HIS A 47 -7.06 6.69 12.25
CA HIS A 47 -7.33 7.87 11.43
C HIS A 47 -8.83 8.23 11.40
N GLU A 48 -9.54 7.94 12.49
CA GLU A 48 -10.99 8.14 12.60
C GLU A 48 -11.40 9.63 12.49
N ASP A 49 -10.51 10.54 12.89
CA ASP A 49 -10.71 11.99 12.88
C ASP A 49 -10.29 12.66 11.56
N LEU A 50 -9.97 11.89 10.52
CA LEU A 50 -9.56 12.45 9.22
C LEU A 50 -10.66 13.38 8.69
N CYS A 51 -10.28 14.61 8.34
CA CYS A 51 -11.25 15.53 7.78
C CYS A 51 -11.50 15.20 6.31
N ALA A 52 -12.70 14.72 5.97
CA ALA A 52 -13.06 14.34 4.61
C ALA A 52 -13.46 15.53 3.70
N GLU A 53 -13.54 16.75 4.25
CA GLU A 53 -13.91 17.95 3.48
C GLU A 53 -12.88 18.23 2.38
N GLY A 54 -13.33 18.23 1.11
CA GLY A 54 -12.47 18.44 -0.05
C GLY A 54 -11.90 17.15 -0.66
N LEU A 55 -12.31 15.97 -0.17
CA LEU A 55 -12.09 14.71 -0.87
C LEU A 55 -13.16 14.50 -1.97
N PRO A 56 -12.81 13.78 -3.05
CA PRO A 56 -13.81 13.20 -3.95
C PRO A 56 -14.86 12.39 -3.18
N LEU A 57 -16.11 12.42 -3.64
CA LEU A 57 -17.23 11.80 -2.91
C LEU A 57 -16.98 10.30 -2.65
N ASP A 58 -16.51 9.58 -3.66
CA ASP A 58 -16.25 8.14 -3.58
C ASP A 58 -15.12 7.81 -2.60
N VAL A 59 -14.14 8.70 -2.43
CA VAL A 59 -13.05 8.53 -1.46
C VAL A 59 -13.55 8.87 -0.06
N ALA A 60 -14.32 9.96 0.09
CA ALA A 60 -14.92 10.35 1.35
C ALA A 60 -15.85 9.27 1.93
N GLU A 61 -16.61 8.58 1.07
CA GLU A 61 -17.51 7.52 1.48
C GLU A 61 -16.78 6.30 2.05
N LEU A 62 -15.55 6.03 1.59
CA LEU A 62 -14.73 4.94 2.14
C LEU A 62 -14.29 5.19 3.59
N PHE A 63 -14.14 6.45 4.00
CA PHE A 63 -13.90 6.81 5.40
C PHE A 63 -15.18 6.67 6.23
N ARG A 64 -16.32 7.12 5.68
CA ARG A 64 -17.62 7.13 6.37
C ARG A 64 -18.19 5.73 6.58
N SER A 65 -18.12 4.89 5.55
CA SER A 65 -18.71 3.57 5.52
C SER A 65 -17.79 2.59 4.80
N PRO A 66 -16.64 2.20 5.41
CA PRO A 66 -15.69 1.31 4.77
C PRO A 66 -16.34 -0.05 4.42
N PRO A 67 -16.11 -0.61 3.23
CA PRO A 67 -16.65 -1.92 2.84
C PRO A 67 -16.11 -3.06 3.72
N PRO A 68 -16.82 -4.19 3.89
CA PRO A 68 -16.32 -5.34 4.66
C PRO A 68 -14.92 -5.82 4.19
N PRO A 69 -14.05 -6.33 5.09
CA PRO A 69 -12.63 -6.57 4.81
C PRO A 69 -12.35 -7.57 3.67
N THR A 70 -13.29 -8.47 3.38
CA THR A 70 -13.18 -9.49 2.34
C THR A 70 -13.56 -9.00 0.94
N VAL A 71 -14.21 -7.84 0.84
CA VAL A 71 -14.67 -7.26 -0.43
C VAL A 71 -13.48 -6.73 -1.23
N TRP A 72 -13.51 -6.94 -2.54
CA TRP A 72 -12.58 -6.33 -3.48
C TRP A 72 -13.11 -4.99 -3.95
N ILE A 73 -12.30 -3.95 -3.90
CA ILE A 73 -12.63 -2.59 -4.38
C ILE A 73 -11.57 -2.10 -5.37
N PRO A 74 -11.83 -1.07 -6.19
CA PRO A 74 -10.84 -0.53 -7.11
C PRO A 74 -9.54 -0.18 -6.39
N ALA A 75 -8.40 -0.56 -6.98
CA ALA A 75 -7.11 -0.30 -6.35
C ALA A 75 -6.81 1.20 -6.24
N VAL A 76 -7.20 2.00 -7.24
CA VAL A 76 -7.06 3.46 -7.23
C VAL A 76 -7.75 4.10 -6.01
N HIS A 77 -8.90 3.58 -5.58
CA HIS A 77 -9.59 4.09 -4.39
C HIS A 77 -8.78 3.86 -3.11
N VAL A 78 -8.16 2.67 -2.96
CA VAL A 78 -7.30 2.38 -1.80
C VAL A 78 -6.06 3.29 -1.82
N ASN A 79 -5.45 3.45 -2.99
CA ASN A 79 -4.33 4.36 -3.17
C ASN A 79 -4.72 5.80 -2.83
N ALA A 80 -5.90 6.27 -3.25
CA ALA A 80 -6.41 7.60 -2.96
C ALA A 80 -6.61 7.83 -1.46
N VAL A 81 -7.15 6.84 -0.74
CA VAL A 81 -7.26 6.90 0.72
C VAL A 81 -5.88 7.01 1.39
N PHE A 82 -4.87 6.28 0.91
CA PHE A 82 -3.51 6.38 1.46
C PHE A 82 -2.93 7.79 1.28
N HIS A 83 -3.16 8.43 0.12
CA HIS A 83 -2.72 9.82 -0.09
C HIS A 83 -3.46 10.77 0.85
N ALA A 84 -4.78 10.65 0.97
CA ALA A 84 -5.58 11.50 1.86
C ALA A 84 -5.09 11.43 3.32
N ILE A 85 -4.76 10.23 3.80
CA ILE A 85 -4.18 10.03 5.13
C ILE A 85 -2.79 10.67 5.22
N CYS A 86 -1.93 10.44 4.23
CA CYS A 86 -0.57 10.97 4.27
C CYS A 86 -0.53 12.51 4.19
N ASP A 87 -1.43 13.13 3.43
CA ASP A 87 -1.55 14.60 3.35
C ASP A 87 -1.88 15.24 4.71
N GLN A 88 -2.61 14.55 5.60
CA GLN A 88 -2.98 15.09 6.91
C GLN A 88 -2.05 14.64 8.06
N TYR A 89 -1.48 13.44 7.98
CA TYR A 89 -0.79 12.82 9.13
C TYR A 89 0.70 12.52 8.90
N TYR A 90 1.16 12.39 7.66
CA TYR A 90 2.50 11.88 7.35
C TYR A 90 3.24 12.79 6.35
N PRO A 91 3.77 13.93 6.83
CA PRO A 91 4.31 14.98 5.97
C PRO A 91 5.65 14.61 5.33
N THR A 92 6.39 13.61 5.82
CA THR A 92 7.67 13.20 5.25
C THR A 92 7.66 11.76 4.77
N GLU A 93 8.56 11.43 3.85
CA GLU A 93 8.80 10.07 3.38
C GLU A 93 9.08 9.10 4.55
N ARG A 94 9.92 9.54 5.49
CA ARG A 94 10.23 8.78 6.72
C ARG A 94 8.98 8.47 7.53
N ASP A 95 8.05 9.42 7.65
CA ASP A 95 6.80 9.22 8.40
C ASP A 95 5.89 8.22 7.69
N VAL A 96 5.83 8.26 6.34
CA VAL A 96 5.09 7.31 5.51
C VAL A 96 5.66 5.89 5.67
N ILE A 97 6.98 5.74 5.59
CA ILE A 97 7.66 4.44 5.79
C ILE A 97 7.37 3.90 7.19
N ALA A 98 7.54 4.73 8.22
CA ALA A 98 7.29 4.32 9.61
C ALA A 98 5.82 3.95 9.85
N TRP A 99 4.88 4.68 9.26
CA TRP A 99 3.45 4.36 9.31
C TRP A 99 3.16 3.03 8.61
N ALA A 100 3.63 2.85 7.37
CA ALA A 100 3.40 1.63 6.61
C ALA A 100 3.97 0.41 7.34
N ARG A 101 5.16 0.53 7.95
CA ARG A 101 5.76 -0.53 8.77
C ARG A 101 4.88 -0.86 9.99
N ARG A 102 4.41 0.13 10.74
CA ARG A 102 3.51 -0.09 11.90
C ARG A 102 2.18 -0.74 11.48
N ARG A 103 1.57 -0.25 10.40
CA ARG A 103 0.32 -0.78 9.85
C ARG A 103 0.47 -2.22 9.38
N THR A 104 1.56 -2.55 8.69
CA THR A 104 1.81 -3.93 8.26
C THR A 104 2.02 -4.85 9.46
N ARG A 105 2.75 -4.41 10.50
CA ARG A 105 2.87 -5.18 11.75
C ARG A 105 1.52 -5.39 12.43
N SER A 106 0.63 -4.39 12.44
CA SER A 106 -0.68 -4.53 13.08
C SER A 106 -1.56 -5.59 12.40
N MET A 107 -1.35 -5.86 11.11
CA MET A 107 -2.05 -6.96 10.41
C MET A 107 -1.75 -8.32 11.05
N ALA A 108 -0.59 -8.51 11.68
CA ALA A 108 -0.24 -9.71 12.45
C ALA A 108 -1.14 -9.91 13.69
N ASN A 109 -1.87 -8.88 14.12
CA ASN A 109 -2.85 -8.99 15.20
C ASN A 109 -4.08 -9.80 14.77
N ASN A 110 -4.36 -9.86 13.47
CA ASN A 110 -5.43 -10.70 12.94
C ASN A 110 -5.00 -12.18 12.90
N PRO A 111 -5.71 -13.10 13.58
CA PRO A 111 -5.35 -14.51 13.66
C PRO A 111 -5.18 -15.21 12.31
N ILE A 112 -5.92 -14.77 11.28
CA ILE A 112 -5.81 -15.32 9.92
C ILE A 112 -4.45 -14.97 9.31
N TYR A 113 -4.04 -13.70 9.39
CA TYR A 113 -2.77 -13.24 8.83
C TYR A 113 -1.58 -13.73 9.68
N ARG A 114 -1.75 -13.83 10.99
CA ARG A 114 -0.75 -14.43 11.88
C ARG A 114 -0.41 -15.85 11.45
N ARG A 115 -1.42 -16.71 11.22
CA ARG A 115 -1.19 -18.11 10.79
C ARG A 115 -0.51 -18.22 9.43
N LEU A 116 -0.79 -17.27 8.52
CA LEU A 116 -0.14 -17.24 7.20
C LEU A 116 1.37 -16.93 7.31
N LEU A 117 1.77 -16.17 8.33
CA LEU A 117 3.12 -15.63 8.49
C LEU A 117 3.94 -16.34 9.59
N SER A 118 3.30 -17.11 10.49
CA SER A 118 3.92 -17.70 11.68
C SER A 118 4.79 -18.94 11.45
N PHE A 119 4.88 -19.47 10.23
CA PHE A 119 5.56 -20.76 9.96
C PHE A 119 6.75 -20.65 9.01
N THR A 120 7.18 -19.44 8.64
CA THR A 120 8.07 -19.27 7.48
C THR A 120 9.10 -18.17 7.72
N GLY A 121 10.38 -18.55 7.87
CA GLY A 121 11.51 -17.60 7.83
C GLY A 121 11.58 -16.83 6.50
N PRO A 122 12.48 -15.83 6.35
CA PRO A 122 12.49 -14.90 5.21
C PRO A 122 12.41 -15.59 3.85
N ARG A 123 13.23 -16.63 3.63
CA ARG A 123 13.28 -17.37 2.35
C ARG A 123 11.95 -18.05 2.01
N ALA A 124 11.26 -18.59 3.01
CA ALA A 124 9.98 -19.27 2.78
C ALA A 124 8.86 -18.26 2.47
N LEU A 125 8.86 -17.10 3.15
CA LEU A 125 7.96 -15.99 2.82
C LEU A 125 8.20 -15.49 1.39
N LEU A 126 9.45 -15.21 1.03
CA LEU A 126 9.82 -14.67 -0.29
C LEU A 126 9.42 -15.61 -1.43
N LYS A 127 9.56 -16.93 -1.22
CA LYS A 127 9.10 -17.96 -2.17
C LYS A 127 7.59 -17.89 -2.47
N ILE A 128 6.78 -17.42 -1.52
CA ILE A 128 5.32 -17.31 -1.66
C ILE A 128 4.84 -15.87 -1.76
N ALA A 129 5.72 -14.86 -1.76
CA ALA A 129 5.36 -13.45 -1.67
C ALA A 129 4.37 -13.03 -2.76
N GLY A 130 4.64 -13.36 -4.03
CA GLY A 130 3.71 -13.07 -5.12
C GLY A 130 2.36 -13.79 -5.00
N ARG A 131 2.29 -14.94 -4.33
CA ARG A 131 1.01 -15.62 -4.03
C ARG A 131 0.25 -14.90 -2.91
N VAL A 132 0.96 -14.49 -1.85
CA VAL A 132 0.40 -13.72 -0.74
C VAL A 132 -0.14 -12.39 -1.27
N ASP A 133 0.62 -11.67 -2.08
CA ASP A 133 0.22 -10.43 -2.74
C ASP A 133 -1.10 -10.60 -3.52
N ARG A 134 -1.21 -11.65 -4.37
CA ARG A 134 -2.45 -11.97 -5.10
C ARG A 134 -3.66 -12.31 -4.22
N MET A 135 -3.45 -12.61 -2.93
CA MET A 135 -4.57 -12.75 -1.99
C MET A 135 -5.19 -11.39 -1.67
N PHE A 136 -4.46 -10.28 -1.83
CA PHE A 136 -4.90 -8.93 -1.45
C PHE A 136 -5.02 -7.98 -2.63
N GLN A 137 -4.26 -8.19 -3.70
CA GLN A 137 -4.22 -7.31 -4.86
C GLN A 137 -4.44 -8.06 -6.18
N ARG A 138 -4.97 -7.33 -7.15
CA ARG A 138 -5.13 -7.69 -8.57
C ARG A 138 -4.65 -6.51 -9.40
N GLY A 139 -3.98 -6.78 -10.52
CA GLY A 139 -3.38 -5.76 -11.37
C GLY A 139 -1.98 -5.32 -10.94
N THR A 140 -1.49 -5.80 -9.79
CA THR A 140 -0.08 -5.69 -9.37
C THR A 140 0.58 -7.07 -9.40
N HIS A 141 1.90 -7.07 -9.55
CA HIS A 141 2.70 -8.29 -9.53
C HIS A 141 3.98 -8.04 -8.73
N ILE A 142 4.20 -8.87 -7.71
CA ILE A 142 5.45 -8.91 -6.95
C ILE A 142 6.17 -10.22 -7.25
N ASP A 143 7.43 -10.10 -7.67
CA ASP A 143 8.38 -11.20 -7.79
C ASP A 143 9.60 -10.89 -6.92
N ALA A 144 10.30 -11.91 -6.41
CA ALA A 144 11.47 -11.70 -5.58
C ALA A 144 12.60 -12.65 -5.96
N GLU A 145 13.80 -12.08 -6.08
CA GLU A 145 15.06 -12.81 -6.04
C GLU A 145 15.63 -12.73 -4.64
N TYR A 146 16.26 -13.79 -4.13
CA TYR A 146 16.71 -13.80 -2.75
C TYR A 146 17.87 -14.76 -2.50
N GLY A 147 18.64 -14.44 -1.47
CA GLY A 147 19.78 -15.23 -1.01
C GLY A 147 19.92 -15.19 0.52
N PRO A 148 21.07 -15.59 1.06
CA PRO A 148 21.37 -15.44 2.49
C PRO A 148 21.41 -13.97 2.90
N GLY A 149 20.58 -13.57 3.87
CA GLY A 149 20.53 -12.20 4.41
C GLY A 149 20.02 -11.10 3.46
N TRP A 150 19.49 -11.43 2.27
CA TRP A 150 18.99 -10.41 1.33
C TRP A 150 17.88 -10.89 0.40
N ALA A 151 17.10 -9.94 -0.10
CA ALA A 151 16.14 -10.11 -1.17
C ALA A 151 16.06 -8.85 -2.06
N GLU A 152 15.82 -9.04 -3.35
CA GLU A 152 15.39 -7.99 -4.27
C GLU A 152 13.95 -8.29 -4.72
N SER A 153 13.02 -7.41 -4.37
CA SER A 153 11.61 -7.52 -4.74
C SER A 153 11.29 -6.54 -5.86
N ARG A 154 10.68 -7.04 -6.93
CA ARG A 154 10.24 -6.26 -8.08
C ARG A 154 8.73 -6.15 -8.08
N LEU A 155 8.24 -4.92 -7.94
CA LEU A 155 6.84 -4.58 -8.10
C LEU A 155 6.58 -4.13 -9.53
N ARG A 156 5.53 -4.64 -10.17
CA ARG A 156 5.03 -4.21 -11.48
C ARG A 156 3.55 -3.90 -11.41
N HIS A 157 3.13 -2.85 -12.12
CA HIS A 157 1.74 -2.41 -12.20
C HIS A 157 1.48 -1.59 -13.47
N PRO A 158 0.21 -1.38 -13.88
CA PRO A 158 -0.15 -0.39 -14.88
C PRO A 158 0.42 0.99 -14.55
N PRO A 159 0.74 1.83 -15.55
CA PRO A 159 1.32 3.15 -15.34
C PRO A 159 0.59 3.95 -14.25
N HIS A 160 1.33 4.49 -13.29
CA HIS A 160 0.83 5.30 -12.19
C HIS A 160 -0.21 4.64 -11.27
N LEU A 161 -0.54 3.35 -11.42
CA LEU A 161 -1.49 2.70 -10.50
C LEU A 161 -1.00 2.77 -9.05
N VAL A 162 0.25 2.39 -8.81
CA VAL A 162 0.92 2.60 -7.52
C VAL A 162 1.78 3.86 -7.66
N SER A 163 1.41 4.91 -6.93
CA SER A 163 2.10 6.19 -6.97
C SER A 163 3.49 6.13 -6.32
N PRO A 164 4.36 7.12 -6.53
CA PRO A 164 5.62 7.24 -5.80
C PRO A 164 5.44 7.18 -4.27
N LEU A 165 4.40 7.80 -3.72
CA LEU A 165 4.09 7.73 -2.28
C LEU A 165 3.77 6.31 -1.82
N ASN A 166 3.01 5.56 -2.61
CA ASN A 166 2.67 4.17 -2.27
C ASN A 166 3.84 3.20 -2.52
N GLN A 167 4.74 3.52 -3.46
CA GLN A 167 6.01 2.82 -3.62
C GLN A 167 6.91 3.04 -2.39
N VAL A 168 7.02 4.27 -1.89
CA VAL A 168 7.68 4.58 -0.60
C VAL A 168 7.06 3.78 0.55
N ALA A 169 5.74 3.74 0.65
CA ALA A 169 5.06 2.97 1.70
C ALA A 169 5.41 1.47 1.63
N ASN A 170 5.68 0.92 0.45
CA ASN A 170 6.10 -0.47 0.30
C ASN A 170 7.46 -0.76 0.96
N VAL A 171 8.36 0.23 1.10
CA VAL A 171 9.62 0.06 1.85
C VAL A 171 9.32 -0.39 3.28
N GLY A 172 8.49 0.36 4.00
CA GLY A 172 8.09 0.00 5.37
C GLY A 172 7.30 -1.30 5.44
N MET A 173 6.49 -1.60 4.41
CA MET A 173 5.81 -2.89 4.32
C MET A 173 6.79 -4.06 4.19
N PHE A 174 7.78 -3.98 3.29
CA PHE A 174 8.76 -5.04 3.11
C PHE A 174 9.61 -5.28 4.36
N GLU A 175 10.04 -4.21 5.03
CA GLU A 175 10.73 -4.32 6.34
C GLU A 175 9.88 -5.08 7.36
N ALA A 176 8.63 -4.66 7.54
CA ALA A 176 7.71 -5.30 8.49
C ALA A 176 7.47 -6.78 8.13
N MET A 177 7.30 -7.09 6.85
CA MET A 177 7.06 -8.45 6.39
C MET A 177 8.25 -9.37 6.69
N VAL A 178 9.48 -8.91 6.45
CA VAL A 178 10.70 -9.67 6.78
C VAL A 178 10.88 -9.79 8.30
N GLU A 179 10.68 -8.70 9.05
CA GLU A 179 10.74 -8.69 10.52
C GLU A 179 9.79 -9.72 11.14
N MET A 180 8.57 -9.81 10.62
CA MET A 180 7.54 -10.73 11.10
C MET A 180 7.90 -12.21 10.89
N THR A 181 8.93 -12.52 10.10
CA THR A 181 9.46 -13.88 9.97
C THR A 181 10.49 -14.24 11.04
N GLY A 182 10.83 -13.31 11.94
CA GLY A 182 11.83 -13.45 12.99
C GLY A 182 13.24 -13.04 12.60
N ALA A 183 13.41 -12.42 11.43
CA ALA A 183 14.70 -11.86 11.01
C ALA A 183 15.09 -10.65 11.86
N ASP A 184 16.38 -10.51 12.14
CA ASP A 184 16.90 -9.40 12.94
C ASP A 184 17.29 -8.21 12.05
N ASP A 185 17.02 -7.01 12.56
CA ASP A 185 17.36 -5.71 11.94
C ASP A 185 17.07 -5.61 10.42
N PRO A 186 15.84 -5.87 9.94
CA PRO A 186 15.55 -5.77 8.51
C PRO A 186 15.52 -4.32 8.06
N LEU A 187 16.23 -4.06 6.95
CA LEU A 187 16.31 -2.77 6.28
C LEU A 187 15.90 -2.93 4.83
N CYS A 188 15.00 -2.07 4.36
CA CYS A 188 14.58 -2.02 2.96
C CYS A 188 14.93 -0.67 2.35
N GLU A 189 15.42 -0.69 1.12
CA GLU A 189 15.66 0.50 0.31
C GLU A 189 15.01 0.32 -1.06
N MET A 190 14.41 1.39 -1.59
CA MET A 190 13.92 1.41 -2.96
C MET A 190 15.07 1.82 -3.88
N SER A 191 15.58 0.88 -4.68
CA SER A 191 16.75 1.10 -5.55
C SER A 191 16.40 1.68 -6.92
N ASP A 192 15.15 1.50 -7.36
CA ASP A 192 14.63 2.07 -8.60
C ASP A 192 13.12 2.32 -8.49
N ALA A 193 12.64 3.36 -9.16
CA ALA A 193 11.24 3.76 -9.17
C ALA A 193 10.85 4.28 -10.56
N SER A 194 9.72 3.81 -11.06
CA SER A 194 9.20 4.18 -12.37
C SER A 194 7.67 4.27 -12.34
N PRO A 195 7.05 4.85 -13.38
CA PRO A 195 5.60 4.84 -13.53
C PRO A 195 4.97 3.44 -13.51
N THR A 196 5.70 2.37 -13.87
CA THR A 196 5.14 1.02 -14.02
C THR A 196 5.63 0.03 -12.98
N GLY A 197 6.40 0.48 -12.00
CA GLY A 197 6.96 -0.40 -10.98
C GLY A 197 8.08 0.21 -10.17
N ALA A 198 8.60 -0.57 -9.24
CA ALA A 198 9.74 -0.22 -8.40
C ALA A 198 10.55 -1.47 -8.03
N LEU A 199 11.82 -1.27 -7.72
CA LEU A 199 12.73 -2.29 -7.19
C LEU A 199 13.07 -1.99 -5.74
N PHE A 200 13.00 -3.01 -4.91
CA PHE A 200 13.24 -2.92 -3.48
C PHE A 200 14.32 -3.91 -3.07
N ARG A 201 15.38 -3.43 -2.43
CA ARG A 201 16.41 -4.28 -1.83
C ARG A 201 16.17 -4.35 -0.33
N THR A 202 15.92 -5.55 0.18
CA THR A 202 15.76 -5.80 1.61
C THR A 202 16.93 -6.64 2.11
N THR A 203 17.50 -6.26 3.25
CA THR A 203 18.58 -6.98 3.92
C THR A 203 18.22 -7.24 5.38
N TRP A 204 18.80 -8.27 5.98
CA TRP A 204 18.59 -8.61 7.39
C TRP A 204 19.77 -9.41 7.93
N ARG A 205 19.88 -9.50 9.26
CA ARG A 205 20.85 -10.37 9.93
C ARG A 205 20.24 -11.75 10.16
N GLU A 206 21.01 -12.79 9.86
CA GLU A 206 20.68 -14.20 10.14
C GLU A 206 21.00 -14.55 11.60
#